data_AF-A0A7K0IYJ8-F1
#
_entry.id   AF-A0A7K0IYJ8-F1
#
_cell.length_a   1.000
_cell.length_b   1.000
_cell.length_c   1.000
_cell.angle_alpha   90.00
_cell.angle_beta   90.00
_cell.angle_gamma   90.00
#
_symmetry.space_group_name_H-M   'P 1'
#
loop_
_entity.id
_entity.type
_entity.pdbx_description
1 polymer ?
#
loop_
_entity_poly.entity_id
_entity_poly.type
_entity_poly.pdbx_seq_one_letter_code
_entity_poly.pdbx_strand_id
1 'polypeptide(L)'
;MTTVNSPHTAMPELLTVEEFAQRLRVGRSTVFLWIASKKMIQAIHYFKIGKTVRIPWSLELLASLSTKNEETEPAPVRSGKNQRIINLDY
;
A
#
# COMPACT_ATOMS: atom_id res chain seq x y z
N MET A 1 -44.30 -8.70 -14.03
CA MET A 1 -43.48 -7.81 -13.18
C MET A 1 -42.12 -8.49 -13.03
N THR A 2 -41.16 -8.13 -13.87
CA THR A 2 -39.83 -8.74 -13.84
C THR A 2 -38.83 -7.59 -13.86
N THR A 3 -38.41 -7.16 -12.67
CA THR A 3 -37.33 -6.17 -12.54
C THR A 3 -36.07 -6.82 -13.09
N VAL A 4 -35.66 -6.38 -14.27
CA VAL A 4 -34.33 -6.64 -14.81
C VAL A 4 -33.34 -6.02 -13.82
N ASN A 5 -32.63 -6.86 -13.07
CA ASN A 5 -31.44 -6.43 -12.36
C ASN A 5 -30.43 -6.05 -13.44
N SER A 6 -30.41 -4.77 -13.81
CA SER A 6 -29.28 -4.16 -14.51
C SER A 6 -28.01 -4.59 -13.76
N PRO A 7 -26.93 -5.01 -14.44
CA PRO A 7 -25.66 -5.19 -13.77
C PRO A 7 -25.25 -3.80 -13.31
N HIS A 8 -25.62 -3.43 -12.08
CA HIS A 8 -25.09 -2.27 -11.42
C HIS A 8 -23.60 -2.50 -11.41
N THR A 9 -22.88 -1.78 -12.27
CA THR A 9 -21.43 -1.64 -12.21
C THR A 9 -21.15 -1.16 -10.80
N ALA A 10 -20.93 -2.10 -9.89
CA ALA A 10 -20.74 -1.82 -8.47
C ALA A 10 -19.48 -0.98 -8.42
N MET A 11 -19.64 0.33 -8.22
CA MET A 11 -18.50 1.22 -8.20
C MET A 11 -17.54 0.69 -7.13
N PRO A 12 -16.28 0.44 -7.48
CA PRO A 12 -15.34 -0.14 -6.53
C PRO A 12 -15.23 0.81 -5.34
N GLU A 13 -15.43 0.27 -4.15
CA GLU A 13 -15.34 1.04 -2.91
C GLU A 13 -13.93 1.62 -2.78
N LEU A 14 -13.81 2.95 -2.73
CA LEU A 14 -12.52 3.65 -2.65
C LEU A 14 -12.16 3.96 -1.21
N LEU A 15 -11.23 3.20 -0.65
CA LEU A 15 -10.77 3.32 0.72
C LEU A 15 -9.56 4.24 0.82
N THR A 16 -9.43 4.97 1.92
CA THR A 16 -8.17 5.60 2.30
C THR A 16 -7.16 4.56 2.80
N VAL A 17 -5.89 4.94 2.93
CA VAL A 17 -4.85 4.07 3.52
C VAL A 17 -5.24 3.60 4.92
N GLU A 18 -5.89 4.46 5.70
CA GLU A 18 -6.29 4.16 7.08
C GLU A 18 -7.40 3.12 7.11
N GLU A 19 -8.44 3.30 6.29
CA GLU A 19 -9.55 2.36 6.18
C GLU A 19 -9.10 1.03 5.57
N PHE A 20 -8.23 1.06 4.55
CA PHE A 20 -7.67 -0.13 3.94
C PHE A 20 -6.85 -0.95 4.94
N ALA A 21 -6.00 -0.27 5.73
CA ALA A 21 -5.20 -0.88 6.78
C ALA A 21 -6.09 -1.51 7.88
N GLN A 22 -7.13 -0.79 8.32
CA GLN A 22 -8.09 -1.30 9.30
C GLN A 22 -8.83 -2.54 8.80
N ARG A 23 -9.29 -2.53 7.54
CA ARG A 23 -10.07 -3.63 6.95
C ARG A 23 -9.23 -4.90 6.75
N LEU A 24 -7.95 -4.73 6.43
CA LEU A 24 -6.97 -5.82 6.37
C LEU A 24 -6.36 -6.19 7.74
N ARG A 25 -6.65 -5.44 8.80
CA ARG A 25 -6.01 -5.55 10.11
C ARG A 25 -4.47 -5.50 10.05
N VAL A 26 -3.94 -4.65 9.18
CA VAL A 26 -2.49 -4.37 9.07
C VAL A 26 -2.18 -2.96 9.56
N GLY A 27 -0.91 -2.69 9.86
CA GLY A 27 -0.48 -1.33 10.19
C GLY A 27 -0.50 -0.40 8.96
N ARG A 28 -0.80 0.89 9.16
CA ARG A 28 -0.68 1.91 8.11
C ARG A 28 0.70 1.91 7.45
N SER A 29 1.75 1.71 8.26
CA SER A 29 3.14 1.60 7.80
C SER A 29 3.35 0.43 6.85
N THR A 30 2.64 -0.68 7.01
CA THR A 30 2.69 -1.84 6.11
C THR A 30 2.14 -1.49 4.72
N VAL A 31 1.04 -0.73 4.67
CA VAL A 31 0.47 -0.26 3.40
C VAL A 31 1.44 0.70 2.70
N PHE A 32 2.04 1.64 3.45
CA PHE A 32 3.08 2.52 2.89
C PHE A 32 4.32 1.75 2.43
N LEU A 33 4.71 0.69 3.14
CA LEU A 33 5.80 -0.19 2.73
C LEU A 33 5.48 -0.89 1.41
N TRP A 34 4.25 -1.39 1.23
CA TRP A 34 3.83 -1.98 -0.05
C TRP A 34 3.86 -0.98 -1.21
N ILE A 35 3.48 0.26 -0.96
CA ILE A 35 3.60 1.35 -1.94
C ILE A 35 5.08 1.63 -2.25
N ALA A 36 5.93 1.75 -1.22
CA ALA A 36 7.36 2.03 -1.37
C ALA A 36 8.12 0.89 -2.06
N SER A 37 7.78 -0.35 -1.75
CA SER A 37 8.33 -1.58 -2.34
C SER A 37 7.76 -1.88 -3.73
N LYS A 38 6.95 -0.97 -4.31
CA LYS A 38 6.28 -1.15 -5.61
C LYS A 38 5.41 -2.42 -5.69
N LYS A 39 4.96 -2.96 -4.55
CA LYS A 39 3.93 -4.02 -4.52
C LYS A 39 2.55 -3.45 -4.88
N MET A 40 2.30 -2.18 -4.58
CA MET A 40 1.15 -1.42 -5.08
C MET A 40 1.65 -0.33 -6.03
N ILE A 41 1.08 -0.28 -7.23
CA ILE A 41 1.48 0.63 -8.30
C ILE A 41 0.41 1.73 -8.45
N GLN A 42 0.85 2.98 -8.51
CA GLN A 42 -0.05 4.11 -8.73
C GLN A 42 -0.75 3.99 -10.09
N ALA A 43 -2.00 4.46 -10.17
CA ALA A 43 -2.89 4.35 -11.33
C ALA A 43 -3.34 2.93 -11.72
N ILE A 44 -2.80 1.90 -11.07
CA ILE A 44 -3.24 0.50 -11.23
C ILE A 44 -3.93 0.01 -9.96
N HIS A 45 -3.22 0.07 -8.83
CA HIS A 45 -3.67 -0.44 -7.54
C HIS A 45 -4.12 0.66 -6.56
N TYR A 46 -3.72 1.91 -6.80
CA TYR A 46 -4.18 3.05 -6.00
C TYR A 46 -4.08 4.35 -6.80
N PHE A 47 -4.85 5.34 -6.39
CA PHE A 47 -4.83 6.70 -6.93
C PHE A 47 -4.31 7.64 -5.85
N LYS A 48 -3.40 8.53 -6.23
CA LYS A 48 -2.98 9.63 -5.37
C LYS A 48 -3.66 10.91 -5.86
N ILE A 49 -4.58 11.43 -5.06
CA ILE A 49 -5.31 12.67 -5.35
C ILE A 49 -4.84 13.71 -4.32
N GLY A 50 -3.95 14.61 -4.76
CA GLY A 50 -3.27 15.56 -3.89
C GLY A 50 -2.42 14.87 -2.81
N LYS A 51 -2.83 15.02 -1.54
CA LYS A 51 -2.17 14.40 -0.37
C LYS A 51 -2.81 13.07 0.04
N THR A 52 -3.95 12.70 -0.55
CA THR A 52 -4.72 11.52 -0.14
C THR A 52 -4.51 10.37 -1.11
N VAL A 53 -4.27 9.18 -0.57
CA VAL A 53 -4.18 7.93 -1.33
C VAL A 53 -5.51 7.21 -1.22
N ARG A 54 -6.09 6.86 -2.38
CA ARG A 54 -7.35 6.13 -2.55
C ARG A 54 -7.07 4.77 -3.15
N ILE A 55 -7.53 3.71 -2.50
CA ILE A 55 -7.27 2.32 -2.88
C ILE A 55 -8.62 1.69 -3.19
N PRO A 56 -8.88 1.22 -4.43
CA PRO A 56 -10.07 0.44 -4.72
C PRO A 56 -10.03 -0.89 -3.96
N TRP A 57 -11.11 -1.19 -3.25
CA TRP A 57 -11.29 -2.50 -2.63
C TRP A 57 -11.66 -3.51 -3.73
N SER A 58 -10.66 -4.21 -4.24
CA SER A 58 -10.81 -5.24 -5.27
C SER A 58 -10.16 -6.55 -4.84
N LEU A 59 -10.83 -7.66 -5.15
CA LEU A 59 -10.36 -9.01 -4.85
C LEU A 59 -9.05 -9.34 -5.59
N GLU A 60 -8.85 -8.78 -6.79
CA GLU A 60 -7.61 -8.95 -7.55
C GLU A 60 -6.41 -8.28 -6.88
N LEU A 61 -6.62 -7.11 -6.26
CA LEU A 61 -5.59 -6.42 -5.51
C LEU A 61 -5.22 -7.22 -4.26
N LEU A 62 -6.22 -7.75 -3.55
CA LEU A 62 -6.02 -8.61 -2.39
C LEU A 62 -5.26 -9.90 -2.75
N ALA A 63 -5.65 -10.57 -3.83
CA ALA A 63 -4.96 -11.76 -4.33
C ALA A 63 -3.50 -11.46 -4.69
N SER A 64 -3.24 -10.33 -5.36
CA SER A 64 -1.90 -9.88 -5.73
C SER A 64 -0.99 -9.60 -4.52
N LEU A 65 -1.57 -9.20 -3.37
CA LEU A 65 -0.85 -9.01 -2.12
C LEU A 65 -0.55 -10.35 -1.42
N SER A 66 -1.47 -11.31 -1.47
CA SER A 66 -1.31 -12.64 -0.85
C SER A 66 -0.27 -13.52 -1.56
N THR A 67 -0.28 -13.57 -2.90
CA THR A 67 0.63 -14.44 -3.68
C THR A 67 2.11 -14.08 -3.52
N LYS A 68 2.42 -12.85 -3.10
CA LYS A 68 3.78 -12.30 -3.08
C LYS A 68 4.43 -12.33 -1.70
N ASN A 69 3.90 -13.12 -0.77
CA ASN A 69 4.43 -13.22 0.60
C ASN A 69 5.36 -14.41 0.83
N GLU A 70 5.61 -15.24 -0.20
CA GLU A 70 6.41 -16.47 -0.05
C GLU A 70 7.89 -16.34 -0.44
N GLU A 71 8.34 -15.20 -0.98
CA GLU A 71 9.76 -15.07 -1.31
C GLU A 71 10.20 -13.60 -1.31
N THR A 72 10.97 -13.18 -0.31
CA THR A 72 12.28 -12.50 -0.45
C THR A 72 12.71 -12.08 0.95
N GLU A 73 13.86 -12.60 1.35
CA GLU A 73 14.62 -12.30 2.56
C GLU A 73 14.69 -10.80 2.92
N PRO A 74 14.81 -10.45 4.21
CA PRO A 74 15.01 -9.06 4.63
C PRO A 74 16.39 -8.58 4.15
N ALA A 75 16.41 -7.77 3.09
CA ALA A 75 17.62 -7.01 2.75
C ALA A 75 17.99 -6.10 3.95
N PRO A 76 19.27 -6.06 4.36
CA PRO A 76 19.68 -5.39 5.59
C PRO A 76 19.41 -3.89 5.53
N VAL A 77 18.92 -3.39 6.66
CA VAL A 77 18.75 -1.99 7.02
C VAL A 77 19.98 -1.18 6.57
N ARG A 78 19.78 -0.18 5.69
CA ARG A 78 20.76 0.91 5.52
C ARG A 78 20.68 1.80 6.76
N SER A 79 21.51 1.49 7.76
CA SER A 79 21.79 2.37 8.89
C SER A 79 22.51 3.63 8.40
N GLY A 80 21.74 4.64 7.98
CA GLY A 80 22.24 6.00 7.76
C GLY A 80 22.36 6.74 9.08
N LYS A 81 23.49 6.60 9.79
CA LYS A 81 23.91 7.51 10.87
C LYS A 81 25.43 7.69 10.84
N ASN A 82 25.94 8.48 9.90
CA ASN A 82 27.26 9.08 10.03
C ASN A 82 27.09 10.51 10.55
N GLN A 83 26.97 10.62 11.86
CA GLN A 83 27.19 11.86 12.58
C GLN A 83 28.20 11.55 13.67
N ARG A 84 29.47 11.84 13.40
CA ARG A 84 30.45 12.13 14.45
C ARG A 84 31.54 13.03 13.90
N ILE A 85 31.31 14.32 14.15
CA ILE A 85 32.34 15.34 14.26
C ILE A 85 33.35 14.84 15.30
N ILE A 86 34.61 14.72 14.92
CA ILE A 86 35.71 14.90 15.86
C ILE A 86 36.60 16.02 15.32
N ASN A 87 36.55 17.16 16.01
CA ASN A 87 37.64 18.12 15.99
C ASN A 87 38.88 17.39 16.50
N LEU A 88 39.99 17.44 15.77
CA LEU A 88 41.30 17.23 16.36
C LEU A 88 42.07 18.53 16.17
N ASP A 89 42.07 19.28 17.26
CA ASP A 89 42.96 20.39 17.55
C ASP A 89 44.27 19.80 18.10
N TYR A 90 45.41 20.38 17.69
CA TYR A 90 46.83 20.07 17.93
C TYR A 90 47.61 19.35 16.82
#